data_AF-A0A3M1YII3-F1
#
_entry.id   AF-A0A3M1YII3-F1
#
_cell.length_a   1.000
_cell.length_b   1.000
_cell.length_c   1.000
_cell.angle_alpha   90.00
_cell.angle_beta   90.00
_cell.angle_gamma   90.00
#
_symmetry.space_group_name_H-M   'P 1'
#
loop_
_entity.id
_entity.type
_entity.pdbx_description
1 polymer ?
#
loop_
_entity_poly.entity_id
_entity_poly.type
_entity_poly.pdbx_seq_one_letter_code
_entity_poly.pdbx_strand_id
1 'polypeptide(L)'
;MSQHRKRNKQLGLAELVAIALGGMVGGGIFTILGISVSMIGFLTPVAIVLGGLIAALAAYSYVKLGLYYRDEGATYSFYKKTYTGSHFSASAIGWFIIFGYISTMALYAYTFSSYAISASSFADNIWIRKFLAIGVILVFTVINLWSVNG
;
A
#
# COMPACT_ATOMS: atom_id res chain seq x y z
N MET A 1 -21.55 -24.82 -8.74
CA MET A 1 -22.08 -23.47 -8.99
C MET A 1 -21.55 -22.56 -7.89
N SER A 2 -20.49 -21.80 -8.17
CA SER A 2 -19.99 -20.75 -7.25
C SER A 2 -21.02 -19.62 -7.25
N GLN A 3 -21.73 -19.44 -6.13
CA GLN A 3 -22.58 -18.27 -5.96
C GLN A 3 -21.68 -17.05 -5.73
N HIS A 4 -21.36 -16.31 -6.79
CA HIS A 4 -20.84 -14.96 -6.64
C HIS A 4 -21.92 -14.10 -5.98
N ARG A 5 -21.79 -13.90 -4.67
CA ARG A 5 -22.61 -12.96 -3.91
C ARG A 5 -22.45 -11.58 -4.54
N LYS A 6 -23.48 -11.04 -5.19
CA LYS A 6 -23.50 -9.65 -5.69
C LYS A 6 -23.35 -8.70 -4.49
N ARG A 7 -22.12 -8.36 -4.10
CA ARG A 7 -21.82 -7.25 -3.20
C ARG A 7 -22.07 -5.95 -3.96
N ASN A 8 -23.33 -5.56 -4.06
CA ASN A 8 -23.76 -4.30 -4.66
C ASN A 8 -23.63 -3.11 -3.70
N LYS A 9 -22.71 -3.19 -2.72
CA LYS A 9 -22.38 -2.07 -1.85
C LYS A 9 -21.17 -1.36 -2.46
N GLN A 10 -21.46 -0.33 -3.23
CA GLN A 10 -20.44 0.63 -3.62
C GLN A 10 -19.94 1.33 -2.36
N LEU A 11 -18.62 1.44 -2.23
CA LEU A 11 -18.01 2.12 -1.10
C LEU A 11 -18.36 3.60 -1.15
N GLY A 12 -18.85 4.15 -0.04
CA GLY A 12 -19.11 5.57 0.10
C GLY A 12 -17.83 6.39 0.25
N LEU A 13 -17.94 7.72 0.13
CA LEU A 13 -16.80 8.62 0.31
C LEU A 13 -16.10 8.44 1.66
N ALA A 14 -16.87 8.32 2.74
CA ALA A 14 -16.32 8.14 4.08
C ALA A 14 -15.56 6.82 4.24
N GLU A 15 -16.06 5.73 3.64
CA GLU A 15 -15.39 4.43 3.66
C GLU A 15 -14.08 4.47 2.86
N LEU A 16 -14.09 5.13 1.70
CA LEU A 16 -12.88 5.32 0.87
C LEU A 16 -11.83 6.18 1.58
N VAL A 17 -12.24 7.27 2.25
CA VAL A 17 -11.35 8.10 3.06
C VAL A 17 -10.78 7.30 4.23
N ALA A 18 -11.60 6.49 4.91
CA ALA A 18 -11.13 5.64 6.01
C ALA A 18 -10.10 4.61 5.54
N ILE A 19 -10.32 3.97 4.38
CA ILE A 19 -9.35 3.03 3.77
C ILE A 19 -8.04 3.75 3.44
N ALA A 20 -8.12 4.93 2.80
CA ALA A 20 -6.95 5.72 2.44
C ALA A 20 -6.14 6.15 3.68
N LEU A 21 -6.81 6.69 4.70
CA LEU A 21 -6.16 7.10 5.96
C LEU A 21 -5.55 5.90 6.69
N GLY A 22 -6.26 4.77 6.77
CA GLY A 22 -5.76 3.55 7.40
C GLY A 22 -4.47 3.05 6.74
N GLY A 23 -4.43 3.03 5.41
CA GLY A 23 -3.23 2.67 4.64
C GLY A 23 -2.06 3.64 4.85
N MET A 24 -2.32 4.95 4.77
CA MET A 24 -1.28 5.98 4.92
C MET A 24 -0.72 6.07 6.35
N VAL A 25 -1.56 5.95 7.38
CA VAL A 25 -1.13 5.97 8.78
C VAL A 25 -0.35 4.69 9.11
N GLY A 26 -0.88 3.52 8.76
CA GLY A 26 -0.20 2.24 8.95
C GLY A 26 1.16 2.19 8.24
N GLY A 27 1.18 2.66 6.99
CA GLY A 27 2.35 2.54 6.14
C GLY A 27 3.36 3.66 6.23
N GLY A 28 2.95 4.89 6.46
CA GLY A 28 3.84 6.03 6.58
C GLY A 28 4.34 6.19 8.02
N ILE A 29 3.40 6.42 8.94
CA ILE A 29 3.72 6.80 10.32
C ILE A 29 4.35 5.63 11.06
N PHE A 30 3.73 4.45 11.09
CA PHE A 30 4.28 3.34 11.88
C PHE A 30 5.53 2.72 11.26
N THR A 31 5.68 2.75 9.94
CA THR A 31 6.82 2.08 9.29
C THR A 31 8.03 3.01 9.15
N ILE A 32 7.83 4.23 8.67
CA ILE A 32 8.94 5.06 8.19
C ILE A 32 9.37 6.07 9.26
N LEU A 33 8.47 6.50 10.15
CA LEU A 33 8.76 7.56 11.12
C LEU A 33 9.95 7.22 12.01
N GLY A 34 10.03 5.99 12.54
CA GLY A 34 11.15 5.57 13.38
C GLY A 34 12.50 5.63 12.65
N ILE A 35 12.52 5.19 11.39
CA ILE A 35 13.72 5.24 10.54
C ILE A 35 14.09 6.70 10.24
N SER A 36 13.12 7.54 9.86
CA SER A 36 13.36 8.96 9.62
C SER A 36 13.92 9.69 10.84
N VAL A 37 13.34 9.47 12.03
CA VAL A 37 13.85 10.06 13.29
C VAL A 37 15.27 9.58 13.58
N SER A 38 15.58 8.29 13.34
CA SER A 38 16.95 7.80 13.54
C SER A 38 17.97 8.42 12.58
N MET A 39 17.55 8.80 11.37
CA MET A 39 18.45 9.34 10.33
C MET A 39 18.63 10.86 10.40
N ILE A 40 17.54 11.62 10.58
CA ILE A 40 17.52 13.09 10.47
C ILE A 40 16.95 13.77 11.73
N GLY A 41 16.57 13.01 12.75
CA GLY A 41 16.19 13.52 14.07
C GLY A 41 15.09 14.56 14.00
N PHE A 42 15.38 15.75 14.55
CA PHE A 42 14.47 16.89 14.60
C PHE A 42 13.98 17.37 13.22
N LEU A 43 14.71 17.12 12.14
CA LEU A 43 14.28 17.50 10.78
C LEU A 43 13.21 16.56 10.20
N THR A 44 12.85 15.48 10.88
CA THR A 44 11.83 14.51 10.42
C THR A 44 10.49 15.15 10.04
N PRO A 45 9.88 16.04 10.84
CA PRO A 45 8.63 16.69 10.47
C PRO A 45 8.77 17.52 9.19
N VAL A 46 9.92 18.17 8.98
CA VAL A 46 10.18 18.94 7.76
C VAL A 46 10.23 18.02 6.53
N ALA A 47 10.91 16.88 6.64
CA ALA A 47 10.95 15.89 5.57
C ALA A 47 9.56 15.31 5.25
N ILE A 48 8.74 15.05 6.27
CA ILE A 48 7.36 14.58 6.10
C ILE A 48 6.50 15.64 5.40
N VAL A 49 6.62 16.93 5.79
CA VAL A 49 5.89 18.02 5.15
C VAL A 49 6.28 18.15 3.68
N LEU A 50 7.57 18.10 3.35
CA LEU A 50 8.05 18.13 1.96
C LEU A 50 7.51 16.94 1.15
N GLY A 51 7.53 15.74 1.72
CA GLY A 51 6.92 14.55 1.11
C GLY A 51 5.41 14.72 0.88
N GLY A 52 4.72 15.31 1.85
CA GLY A 52 3.29 15.63 1.76
C GLY A 52 2.96 16.62 0.65
N LEU A 53 3.79 17.64 0.45
CA LEU A 53 3.63 18.59 -0.66
C LEU A 53 3.76 17.91 -2.03
N ILE A 54 4.77 17.04 -2.19
CA ILE A 54 4.95 16.25 -3.42
C ILE A 54 3.75 15.31 -3.63
N ALA A 55 3.29 14.65 -2.57
CA ALA A 55 2.13 13.77 -2.62
C ALA A 55 0.84 14.53 -2.98
N ALA A 56 0.67 15.78 -2.55
CA ALA A 56 -0.48 16.61 -2.90
C ALA A 56 -0.51 16.96 -4.40
N LEU A 57 0.66 17.25 -5.00
CA LEU A 57 0.77 17.48 -6.45
C LEU A 57 0.41 16.21 -7.24
N ALA A 58 0.86 15.05 -6.77
CA ALA A 58 0.47 13.78 -7.35
C ALA A 58 -1.05 13.54 -7.21
N ALA A 59 -1.60 13.74 -6.01
CA ALA A 59 -3.03 13.58 -5.74
C ALA A 59 -3.90 14.46 -6.64
N TYR A 60 -3.51 15.72 -6.88
CA TYR A 60 -4.20 16.60 -7.81
C TYR A 60 -4.26 16.03 -9.24
N SER A 61 -3.14 15.49 -9.73
CA SER A 61 -3.06 14.86 -11.04
C SER A 61 -3.95 13.60 -11.12
N TYR A 62 -3.92 12.78 -10.06
CA TYR A 62 -4.78 11.58 -9.95
C TYR A 62 -6.27 11.92 -9.89
N VAL A 63 -6.67 12.97 -9.18
CA VAL A 63 -8.06 13.41 -9.12
C VAL A 63 -8.55 13.84 -10.50
N LYS A 64 -7.77 14.64 -11.24
CA LYS A 64 -8.13 15.03 -12.61
C LYS A 64 -8.25 13.84 -13.55
N LEU A 65 -7.28 12.93 -13.52
CA LEU A 65 -7.29 11.72 -14.35
C LEU A 65 -8.44 10.78 -13.99
N GLY A 66 -8.73 10.63 -12.69
CA GLY A 66 -9.85 9.82 -12.20
C GLY A 66 -11.20 10.36 -12.63
N LEU A 67 -11.38 11.68 -12.62
CA LEU A 67 -12.60 12.33 -13.12
C LEU A 67 -12.74 12.21 -14.65
N TYR A 68 -11.61 12.23 -15.38
CA TYR A 68 -11.60 12.12 -16.85
C TYR A 68 -11.85 10.69 -17.34
N TYR A 69 -11.09 9.72 -16.86
CA TYR A 69 -11.16 8.33 -17.34
C TYR A 69 -12.21 7.46 -16.65
N ARG A 70 -12.65 7.85 -15.45
CA ARG A 70 -13.67 7.17 -14.62
C ARG A 70 -13.51 5.65 -14.59
N ASP A 71 -12.28 5.21 -14.33
CA ASP A 71 -11.88 3.80 -14.37
C ASP A 71 -11.28 3.37 -13.03
N GLU A 72 -11.53 2.13 -12.65
CA GLU A 72 -11.11 1.53 -11.38
C GLU A 72 -9.63 1.09 -11.39
N GLY A 73 -9.00 0.93 -12.55
CA GLY A 73 -7.63 0.43 -12.69
C GLY A 73 -6.51 1.47 -12.47
N ALA A 74 -6.85 2.68 -12.02
CA ALA A 74 -5.92 3.76 -11.67
C ALA A 74 -4.78 3.97 -12.68
N THR A 75 -3.52 4.03 -12.23
CA THR A 75 -2.33 4.41 -13.01
C THR A 75 -2.12 3.56 -14.28
N TYR A 76 -2.27 2.25 -14.19
CA TYR A 76 -2.14 1.36 -15.35
C TYR A 76 -3.25 1.63 -16.37
N SER A 77 -4.49 1.77 -15.90
CA SER A 77 -5.65 2.01 -16.78
C SER A 77 -5.57 3.40 -17.43
N PHE A 78 -5.15 4.43 -16.68
CA PHE A 78 -4.93 5.78 -17.21
C PHE A 78 -3.85 5.78 -18.30
N TYR A 79 -2.73 5.08 -18.07
CA TYR A 79 -1.67 5.01 -19.07
C TYR A 79 -2.11 4.25 -20.32
N LYS A 80 -2.75 3.08 -20.16
CA LYS A 80 -3.25 2.28 -21.28
C LYS A 80 -4.26 3.03 -22.14
N LYS A 81 -5.13 3.85 -21.53
CA LYS A 81 -6.11 4.69 -22.25
C LYS A 81 -5.47 5.90 -22.92
N THR A 82 -4.42 6.47 -22.33
CA THR A 82 -3.71 7.64 -22.91
C THR A 82 -2.83 7.22 -24.09
N TYR A 83 -2.16 6.07 -24.00
CA TYR A 83 -1.17 5.59 -24.98
C TYR A 83 -1.57 4.24 -25.57
N THR A 84 -2.63 4.27 -26.39
CA THR A 84 -3.22 3.06 -27.00
C THR A 84 -2.26 2.29 -27.92
N GLY A 85 -1.25 2.96 -28.50
CA GLY A 85 -0.28 2.36 -29.42
C GLY A 85 0.95 1.71 -28.78
N SER A 86 1.12 1.76 -27.44
CA SER A 86 2.33 1.27 -26.77
C SER A 86 2.02 0.21 -25.70
N HIS A 87 1.68 -1.00 -26.15
CA HIS A 87 1.34 -2.12 -25.26
C HIS A 87 2.49 -2.54 -24.33
N PHE A 88 3.74 -2.46 -24.81
CA PHE A 88 4.91 -2.80 -24.00
C PHE A 88 5.08 -1.84 -22.81
N SER A 89 4.99 -0.53 -23.05
CA SER A 89 5.13 0.49 -22.00
C SER A 89 4.02 0.40 -20.96
N ALA A 90 2.78 0.12 -21.39
CA ALA A 90 1.68 -0.13 -20.47
C ALA A 90 1.93 -1.34 -19.57
N SER A 91 2.45 -2.44 -20.15
CA SER A 91 2.82 -3.65 -19.39
C SER A 91 3.94 -3.37 -18.40
N ALA A 92 4.98 -2.63 -18.81
CA ALA A 92 6.08 -2.23 -17.93
C ALA A 92 5.58 -1.47 -16.71
N ILE A 93 4.68 -0.48 -16.90
CA ILE A 93 4.07 0.26 -15.79
C ILE A 93 3.25 -0.65 -14.87
N GLY A 94 2.51 -1.60 -15.44
CA GLY A 94 1.79 -2.61 -14.66
C GLY A 94 2.73 -3.41 -13.75
N TRP A 95 3.86 -3.86 -14.28
CA TRP A 95 4.88 -4.57 -13.50
C TRP A 95 5.52 -3.71 -12.42
N PHE A 96 5.81 -2.44 -12.70
CA PHE A 96 6.30 -1.49 -11.68
C PHE A 96 5.31 -1.33 -10.52
N ILE A 97 4.01 -1.24 -10.83
CA ILE A 97 2.96 -1.14 -9.82
C ILE A 97 2.90 -2.42 -8.96
N ILE A 98 2.91 -3.60 -9.60
CA ILE A 98 2.92 -4.89 -8.89
C ILE A 98 4.13 -4.98 -7.95
N PHE A 99 5.32 -4.66 -8.44
CA PHE A 99 6.54 -4.68 -7.63
C PHE A 99 6.47 -3.69 -6.46
N GLY A 100 5.90 -2.51 -6.69
CA GLY A 100 5.61 -1.53 -5.65
C GLY A 100 4.73 -2.11 -4.55
N TYR A 101 3.61 -2.73 -4.91
CA TYR A 101 2.71 -3.37 -3.94
C TYR A 101 3.38 -4.50 -3.16
N ILE A 102 4.16 -5.36 -3.83
CA ILE A 102 4.92 -6.43 -3.16
C ILE A 102 5.89 -5.83 -2.14
N SER A 103 6.62 -4.80 -2.53
CA SER A 103 7.58 -4.10 -1.68
C SER A 103 6.89 -3.47 -0.46
N THR A 104 5.75 -2.81 -0.66
CA THR A 104 4.95 -2.20 0.41
C THR A 104 4.39 -3.26 1.37
N MET A 105 3.87 -4.38 0.87
CA MET A 105 3.38 -5.47 1.72
C MET A 105 4.50 -6.07 2.58
N ALA A 106 5.66 -6.32 1.98
CA ALA A 106 6.83 -6.82 2.70
C ALA A 106 7.29 -5.85 3.79
N LEU A 107 7.32 -4.55 3.48
CA LEU A 107 7.67 -3.48 4.40
C LEU A 107 6.69 -3.43 5.60
N TYR A 108 5.38 -3.49 5.35
CA TYR A 108 4.38 -3.49 6.44
C TYR A 108 4.47 -4.73 7.32
N ALA A 109 4.65 -5.91 6.73
CA ALA A 109 4.79 -7.16 7.48
C ALA A 109 6.04 -7.15 8.37
N TYR A 110 7.15 -6.60 7.87
CA TYR A 110 8.38 -6.46 8.64
C TYR A 110 8.22 -5.48 9.80
N THR A 111 7.59 -4.32 9.56
CA THR A 111 7.29 -3.32 10.60
C THR A 111 6.39 -3.91 11.68
N PHE A 112 5.30 -4.58 11.28
CA PHE A 112 4.41 -5.25 12.23
C PHE A 112 5.19 -6.23 13.11
N SER A 113 6.03 -7.07 12.48
CA SER A 113 6.83 -8.06 13.20
C SER A 113 7.83 -7.41 14.14
N SER A 114 8.44 -6.29 13.74
CA SER A 114 9.32 -5.47 14.58
C SER A 114 8.60 -5.03 15.85
N TYR A 115 7.41 -4.44 15.73
CA TYR A 115 6.64 -4.01 16.89
C TYR A 115 6.15 -5.19 17.75
N ALA A 116 5.72 -6.29 17.14
CA ALA A 116 5.20 -7.45 17.85
C ALA A 116 6.23 -8.08 18.82
N ILE A 117 7.52 -8.06 18.45
CA ILE A 117 8.59 -8.64 19.29
C ILE A 117 9.43 -7.59 20.03
N SER A 118 9.12 -6.30 19.88
CA SER A 118 9.94 -5.20 20.45
C SER A 118 10.07 -5.29 21.97
N ALA A 119 9.08 -5.82 22.67
CA ALA A 119 9.08 -5.97 24.14
C ALA A 119 9.67 -7.32 24.63
N SER A 120 10.06 -8.21 23.71
CA SER A 120 10.60 -9.53 24.03
C SER A 120 12.13 -9.56 23.94
N SER A 121 12.76 -10.53 24.60
CA SER A 121 14.23 -10.76 24.49
C SER A 121 14.68 -11.14 23.08
N PHE A 122 13.75 -11.41 22.17
CA PHE A 122 14.01 -11.76 20.77
C PHE A 122 14.01 -10.54 19.83
N ALA A 123 13.89 -9.32 20.36
CA ALA A 123 13.79 -8.09 19.57
C ALA A 123 14.93 -7.90 18.55
N ASP A 124 16.14 -8.32 18.93
CA ASP A 124 17.36 -8.20 18.13
C ASP A 124 17.57 -9.36 17.15
N ASN A 125 16.76 -10.42 17.23
CA ASN A 125 16.92 -11.58 16.37
C ASN A 125 16.21 -11.38 15.02
N ILE A 126 17.02 -11.09 13.99
CA ILE A 126 16.54 -10.82 12.64
C ILE A 126 15.79 -12.01 12.00
N TRP A 127 16.16 -13.24 12.32
CA TRP A 127 15.53 -14.44 11.76
C TRP A 127 14.12 -14.62 12.29
N ILE A 128 13.92 -14.40 13.59
CA ILE A 128 12.60 -14.46 14.24
C ILE A 128 11.69 -13.38 13.65
N ARG A 129 12.20 -12.15 13.47
CA ARG A 129 11.45 -11.06 12.84
C ARG A 129 11.01 -11.39 11.41
N LYS A 130 11.91 -11.97 10.60
CA LYS A 130 11.58 -12.41 9.23
C LYS A 130 10.55 -13.53 9.22
N PHE A 131 10.68 -14.52 10.11
CA PHE A 131 9.75 -15.64 10.18
C PHE A 131 8.34 -15.17 10.54
N LEU A 132 8.21 -14.26 11.51
CA LEU A 132 6.94 -13.63 11.85
C LEU A 132 6.35 -12.81 10.70
N ALA A 133 7.18 -12.06 9.97
CA ALA A 133 6.72 -11.27 8.84
C ALA A 133 6.16 -12.16 7.73
N ILE A 134 6.85 -13.24 7.41
CA ILE A 134 6.38 -14.26 6.46
C ILE A 134 5.08 -14.90 6.97
N GLY A 135 5.02 -15.24 8.27
CA GLY A 135 3.82 -15.80 8.89
C GLY A 135 2.59 -14.88 8.76
N VAL A 136 2.76 -13.58 9.00
CA VAL A 136 1.68 -12.59 8.84
C VAL A 136 1.21 -12.51 7.39
N ILE A 137 2.14 -12.45 6.42
CA ILE A 137 1.79 -12.45 4.99
C ILE A 137 1.02 -13.73 4.64
N LEU A 138 1.46 -14.89 5.12
CA LEU A 138 0.80 -16.17 4.87
C LEU A 138 -0.61 -16.19 5.46
N VAL A 139 -0.79 -15.72 6.70
CA VAL A 139 -2.12 -15.63 7.34
C VAL A 139 -3.05 -14.75 6.52
N PHE A 140 -2.62 -13.54 6.15
CA PHE A 140 -3.44 -12.65 5.32
C PHE A 140 -3.69 -13.21 3.92
N THR A 141 -2.75 -13.97 3.36
CA THR A 141 -2.91 -14.67 2.09
C THR A 141 -3.99 -15.75 2.21
N VAL A 142 -3.96 -16.57 3.26
CA VAL A 142 -4.98 -17.60 3.52
C VAL A 142 -6.35 -16.98 3.75
N ILE A 143 -6.43 -15.89 4.54
CA ILE A 143 -7.67 -15.14 4.74
C ILE A 143 -8.19 -14.60 3.41
N ASN A 144 -7.32 -14.06 2.56
CA ASN A 144 -7.71 -13.54 1.25
C ASN A 144 -8.27 -14.66 0.35
N LEU A 145 -7.57 -15.81 0.27
CA LEU A 145 -8.01 -16.96 -0.50
C LEU A 145 -9.34 -17.54 -0.01
N TRP A 146 -9.55 -17.58 1.31
CA TRP A 146 -10.81 -18.08 1.88
C TRP A 146 -11.97 -17.10 1.70
N SER A 147 -11.72 -15.80 1.93
CA SER A 147 -12.71 -14.72 1.81
C SER A 147 -13.20 -14.50 0.37
N VAL A 148 -12.32 -14.71 -0.63
CA VAL A 148 -12.71 -14.60 -2.06
C VAL A 148 -13.56 -15.78 -2.54
N ASN A 149 -13.46 -16.94 -1.88
CA ASN A 149 -14.19 -18.15 -2.25
C ASN A 149 -15.55 -18.32 -1.54
N GLY A 150 -15.93 -17.41 -0.64
CA GLY A 150 -17.20 -17.42 0.11
C GLY A 150 -18.08 -16.19 -0.14
#